data_AF-A0A2B7YZL9-F1
#
_entry.id   AF-A0A2B7YZL9-F1
#
_cell.length_a   1.000
_cell.length_b   1.000
_cell.length_c   1.000
_cell.angle_alpha   90.00
_cell.angle_beta   90.00
_cell.angle_gamma   90.00
#
_symmetry.space_group_name_H-M   'P 1'
#
loop_
_entity.id
_entity.type
_entity.pdbx_description
1 polymer ?
#
loop_
_entity_poly.entity_id
_entity_poly.type
_entity_poly.pdbx_seq_one_letter_code
_entity_poly.pdbx_strand_id
1 'polypeptide(L)'
;MTTLSLRGKDVSLEEGLDDNNNILHQLGYAQKHKDFSSQLVSLKTEIEATVTFHLRARCCELGDKAKWMFGSYNVCIPVCINSLSDNHPLVRIPLVPFMIGEENNPGNMDKKLRSEAATYIWIHKHCPSVPIPSL
;
A
#
# COMPACT_ATOMS: atom_id res chain seq x y z
N MET A 1 18.97 10.13 29.88
CA MET A 1 17.77 10.61 29.16
C MET A 1 17.20 9.42 28.43
N THR A 2 15.90 9.17 28.54
CA THR A 2 15.23 8.05 27.86
C THR A 2 14.85 8.50 26.45
N THR A 3 15.36 7.80 25.43
CA THR A 3 15.06 8.08 24.02
C THR A 3 14.34 6.89 23.39
N LEU A 4 13.52 7.15 22.38
CA LEU A 4 12.81 6.13 21.59
C LEU A 4 13.28 6.18 20.14
N SER A 5 13.54 5.02 19.53
CA SER A 5 14.02 4.96 18.14
C SER A 5 12.85 5.04 17.17
N LEU A 6 12.78 6.16 16.44
CA LEU A 6 11.79 6.46 15.43
C LEU A 6 12.45 6.51 14.05
N ARG A 7 12.17 5.53 13.18
CA ARG A 7 12.73 5.44 11.81
C ARG A 7 14.27 5.57 11.76
N GLY A 8 14.96 5.03 12.78
CA GLY A 8 16.42 5.07 12.87
C GLY A 8 17.01 6.36 13.44
N LYS A 9 16.17 7.26 13.97
CA LYS A 9 16.59 8.41 14.78
C LYS A 9 16.11 8.23 16.21
N ASP A 10 16.94 8.61 17.18
CA ASP A 10 16.52 8.65 18.57
C ASP A 10 15.76 9.95 18.82
N VAL A 11 14.57 9.82 19.40
CA VAL A 11 13.69 10.94 19.77
C VAL A 11 13.63 11.01 21.30
N SER A 12 13.99 12.16 21.85
CA SER A 12 13.84 12.45 23.27
C SER A 12 12.39 12.82 23.62
N LEU A 13 12.07 12.79 24.92
CA LEU A 13 10.74 13.19 25.39
C LEU A 13 10.41 14.66 25.05
N GLU A 14 11.40 15.55 25.17
CA GLU A 14 11.22 16.99 24.90
C GLU A 14 10.95 17.24 23.41
N GLU A 15 11.70 16.59 22.51
CA GLU A 15 11.46 16.64 21.07
C GLU A 15 10.10 16.02 20.70
N GLY A 16 9.72 14.92 21.35
CA GLY A 16 8.44 14.27 21.10
C GLY A 16 7.23 15.07 21.58
N LEU A 17 7.39 15.93 22.59
CA LEU A 17 6.34 16.84 23.07
C LEU A 17 6.20 18.10 22.21
N ASP A 18 7.30 18.53 21.57
CA ASP A 18 7.30 19.66 20.62
C ASP A 18 6.85 19.25 19.21
N ASP A 19 6.84 17.95 18.90
CA ASP A 19 6.35 17.41 17.63
C ASP A 19 4.82 17.29 17.62
N ASN A 20 4.18 17.90 16.60
CA ASN A 20 2.73 17.81 16.39
C ASN A 20 2.24 16.42 15.95
N ASN A 21 3.16 15.52 15.60
CA ASN A 21 2.82 14.16 15.22
C ASN A 21 2.64 13.25 16.43
N ASN A 22 1.77 12.25 16.30
CA ASN A 22 1.63 11.21 17.31
C ASN A 22 2.84 10.25 17.25
N ILE A 23 3.92 10.58 17.97
CA ILE A 23 5.16 9.79 18.02
C ILE A 23 4.90 8.34 18.48
N LEU A 24 3.99 8.13 19.44
CA LEU A 24 3.62 6.79 19.89
C LEU A 24 3.00 5.94 18.77
N HIS A 25 2.14 6.54 17.95
CA HIS A 25 1.58 5.88 16.77
C HIS A 25 2.67 5.55 15.74
N GLN A 26 3.61 6.47 15.51
CA GLN A 26 4.70 6.25 14.57
C GLN A 26 5.72 5.19 15.03
N LEU A 27 5.95 5.04 16.33
CA LEU A 27 6.81 3.98 16.88
C LEU A 27 6.25 2.58 16.60
N GLY A 28 4.92 2.43 16.63
CA GLY A 28 4.24 1.19 16.25
C GLY A 28 4.31 0.86 14.76
N TYR A 29 4.64 1.84 13.91
CA TYR A 29 4.64 1.69 12.44
C TYR A 29 5.57 0.57 11.98
N ALA A 30 6.78 0.49 12.55
CA ALA A 30 7.78 -0.46 12.08
C ALA A 30 7.32 -1.92 12.25
N GLN A 31 6.67 -2.24 13.37
CA GLN A 31 6.15 -3.58 13.62
C GLN A 31 4.94 -3.86 12.73
N LYS A 32 3.95 -2.95 12.70
CA LYS A 32 2.76 -3.10 11.86
C LYS A 32 3.10 -3.27 10.37
N HIS A 33 4.12 -2.55 9.89
CA HIS A 33 4.61 -2.69 8.53
C HIS A 33 5.24 -4.06 8.26
N LYS A 34 6.01 -4.61 9.21
CA LYS A 34 6.56 -5.97 9.11
C LYS A 34 5.46 -7.01 9.09
N ASP A 35 4.48 -6.89 9.99
CA ASP A 35 3.37 -7.84 10.09
C ASP A 35 2.54 -7.83 8.80
N PHE A 36 2.20 -6.64 8.29
CA PHE A 36 1.49 -6.49 7.03
C PHE A 36 2.28 -7.06 5.83
N SER A 37 3.59 -6.80 5.78
CA SER A 37 4.45 -7.38 4.73
C SER A 37 4.46 -8.90 4.77
N SER A 38 4.44 -9.51 5.97
CA SER A 38 4.36 -10.96 6.14
C SER A 38 3.00 -11.51 5.72
N GLN A 39 1.91 -10.82 6.06
CA GLN A 39 0.56 -11.18 5.62
C GLN A 39 0.41 -11.16 4.09
N LEU A 40 0.95 -10.14 3.43
CA LEU A 40 0.94 -10.07 1.97
C LEU A 40 1.70 -11.22 1.32
N VAL A 41 2.81 -11.65 1.94
CA VAL A 41 3.57 -12.81 1.47
C VAL A 41 2.76 -14.10 1.67
N SER A 42 2.05 -14.27 2.80
CA SER A 42 1.19 -15.44 2.98
C SER A 42 0.00 -15.47 2.02
N LEU A 43 -0.50 -14.30 1.62
CA LEU A 43 -1.61 -14.16 0.66
C LEU A 43 -1.14 -14.11 -0.80
N LYS A 44 0.16 -14.35 -1.08
CA LYS A 44 0.73 -14.25 -2.43
C LYS A 44 -0.10 -15.00 -3.47
N THR A 45 -0.43 -16.26 -3.20
CA THR A 45 -1.19 -17.11 -4.13
C THR A 45 -2.60 -16.58 -4.39
N GLU A 46 -3.26 -16.02 -3.37
CA GLU A 46 -4.60 -15.44 -3.51
C GLU A 46 -4.57 -14.15 -4.34
N ILE A 47 -3.55 -13.32 -4.13
CA ILE A 47 -3.33 -12.12 -4.94
C ILE A 47 -3.06 -12.52 -6.40
N GLU A 48 -2.20 -13.51 -6.65
CA GLU A 48 -1.93 -14.03 -8.01
C GLU A 48 -3.20 -14.56 -8.69
N ALA A 49 -4.01 -15.33 -7.98
CA ALA A 49 -5.28 -15.85 -8.49
C ALA A 49 -6.26 -14.72 -8.84
N THR A 50 -6.38 -13.72 -7.95
CA THR A 50 -7.24 -12.54 -8.15
C THR A 50 -6.80 -11.74 -9.37
N VAL A 51 -5.50 -11.47 -9.50
CA VAL A 51 -4.94 -10.75 -10.64
C VAL A 51 -5.12 -11.52 -11.95
N THR A 52 -4.85 -12.83 -11.93
CA THR A 52 -5.06 -13.71 -13.09
C THR A 52 -6.50 -13.64 -13.57
N PHE A 53 -7.46 -13.68 -12.64
CA PHE A 53 -8.88 -13.57 -12.95
C PHE A 53 -9.23 -12.21 -13.58
N HIS A 54 -8.81 -11.10 -12.97
CA HIS A 54 -9.14 -9.76 -13.47
C HIS A 54 -8.47 -9.44 -14.82
N LEU A 55 -7.25 -9.91 -15.03
CA LEU A 55 -6.51 -9.68 -16.28
C LEU A 55 -6.80 -10.71 -17.36
N ARG A 56 -7.63 -11.72 -17.07
CA ARG A 56 -7.94 -12.86 -17.96
C ARG A 56 -6.66 -13.53 -18.51
N ALA A 57 -5.63 -13.59 -17.67
CA ALA A 57 -4.35 -14.19 -18.01
C ALA A 57 -4.38 -15.71 -17.80
N ARG A 58 -3.41 -16.43 -18.38
CA ARG A 58 -3.23 -17.87 -18.14
C ARG A 58 -2.47 -18.12 -16.83
N CYS A 59 -1.41 -17.34 -16.61
CA CYS A 59 -0.66 -17.32 -15.38
C CYS A 59 -0.18 -15.90 -15.06
N CYS A 60 -0.10 -15.60 -13.77
CA CYS A 60 0.49 -14.39 -13.24
C CYS A 60 1.37 -14.75 -12.06
N GLU A 61 2.54 -14.13 -11.98
CA GLU A 61 3.45 -14.28 -10.86
C GLU A 61 3.72 -12.91 -10.24
N LEU A 62 3.58 -12.79 -8.93
CA LEU A 62 4.01 -11.59 -8.22
C LEU A 62 5.54 -11.52 -8.24
N GLY A 63 6.04 -10.32 -8.50
CA GLY A 63 7.46 -10.04 -8.39
C GLY A 63 7.98 -10.30 -6.99
N ASP A 64 9.28 -10.58 -6.91
CA ASP A 64 9.98 -10.77 -5.64
C ASP A 64 9.69 -9.62 -4.66
N LYS A 65 9.61 -9.94 -3.37
CA LYS A 65 9.43 -8.96 -2.28
C LYS A 65 10.45 -7.82 -2.36
N ALA A 66 11.67 -8.08 -2.82
CA ALA A 66 12.70 -7.07 -3.04
C ALA A 66 12.31 -5.99 -4.06
N LYS A 67 11.37 -6.29 -4.97
CA LYS A 67 10.86 -5.38 -6.00
C LYS A 67 9.59 -4.63 -5.56
N TRP A 68 9.06 -4.90 -4.37
CA TRP A 68 7.84 -4.26 -3.89
C TRP A 68 8.13 -2.80 -3.52
N MET A 69 7.29 -1.89 -4.01
CA MET A 69 7.44 -0.46 -3.77
C MET A 69 6.53 -0.05 -2.62
N PHE A 70 7.12 0.13 -1.44
CA PHE A 70 6.41 0.60 -0.25
C PHE A 70 6.37 2.13 -0.25
N GLY A 71 5.20 2.71 -0.51
CA GLY A 71 4.93 4.11 -0.26
C GLY A 71 4.46 4.36 1.17
N SER A 72 4.08 5.59 1.49
CA SER A 72 3.52 5.90 2.81
C SER A 72 2.11 5.35 3.02
N TYR A 73 1.34 5.22 1.94
CA TYR A 73 -0.09 4.87 2.00
C TYR A 73 -0.47 3.63 1.18
N ASN A 74 0.40 3.19 0.28
CA ASN A 74 0.14 2.08 -0.62
C ASN A 74 1.43 1.28 -0.81
N VAL A 75 1.30 -0.03 -0.99
CA VAL A 75 2.34 -0.88 -1.55
C VAL A 75 1.95 -1.20 -2.99
N CYS A 76 2.92 -1.05 -3.90
CA CYS A 76 2.77 -1.43 -5.29
C CYS A 76 3.60 -2.70 -5.53
N ILE A 77 2.93 -3.76 -5.98
CA ILE A 77 3.53 -5.06 -6.23
C ILE A 77 3.54 -5.29 -7.75
N PRO A 78 4.71 -5.42 -8.39
CA PRO A 78 4.79 -5.74 -9.80
C PRO A 78 4.29 -7.16 -10.07
N VAL A 79 3.57 -7.35 -11.18
CA VAL A 79 3.07 -8.65 -11.63
C VAL A 79 3.62 -8.97 -13.01
N CYS A 80 4.15 -10.18 -13.14
CA CYS A 80 4.60 -10.73 -14.41
C CYS A 80 3.45 -11.55 -15.02
N ILE A 81 3.01 -11.20 -16.23
CA ILE A 81 2.01 -11.98 -16.99
C ILE A 81 2.75 -12.84 -18.03
N ASN A 82 2.48 -14.15 -18.05
CA ASN A 82 2.95 -15.09 -19.08
C ASN A 82 4.48 -15.06 -19.36
N SER A 83 5.30 -14.64 -18.39
CA SER A 83 6.78 -14.61 -18.40
C SER A 83 7.48 -13.85 -19.55
N LEU A 84 6.75 -13.29 -20.52
CA LEU A 84 7.27 -12.72 -21.77
C LEU A 84 6.68 -11.34 -22.12
N SER A 85 5.79 -10.81 -21.30
CA SER A 85 5.13 -9.51 -21.54
C SER A 85 5.98 -8.36 -21.01
N ASP A 86 6.34 -7.39 -21.87
CA ASP A 86 6.96 -6.12 -21.46
C ASP A 86 6.02 -5.23 -20.62
N ASN A 87 4.71 -5.52 -20.66
CA ASN A 87 3.75 -4.89 -19.76
C ASN A 87 3.69 -5.66 -18.43
N HIS A 88 4.14 -5.00 -17.38
CA HIS A 88 4.05 -5.47 -16.00
C HIS A 88 3.00 -4.65 -15.25
N PRO A 89 1.76 -5.14 -15.12
CA PRO A 89 0.78 -4.45 -14.30
C PRO A 89 1.23 -4.40 -12.84
N LEU A 90 0.74 -3.39 -12.15
CA LEU A 90 1.01 -3.17 -10.74
C LEU A 90 -0.25 -3.43 -9.93
N VAL A 91 -0.12 -4.27 -8.91
CA VAL A 91 -1.14 -4.43 -7.89
C VAL A 91 -0.88 -3.39 -6.82
N ARG A 92 -1.81 -2.45 -6.68
CA ARG A 92 -1.75 -1.39 -5.67
C ARG A 92 -2.63 -1.79 -4.49
N ILE A 93 -2.00 -2.15 -3.38
CA ILE A 93 -2.69 -2.48 -2.15
C ILE A 93 -2.53 -1.31 -1.19
N PRO A 94 -3.62 -0.71 -0.72
CA PRO A 94 -3.54 0.31 0.32
C PRO A 94 -2.89 -0.28 1.58
N LEU A 95 -1.94 0.43 2.22
CA LEU A 95 -1.25 0.04 3.48
C LEU A 95 -2.17 0.19 4.70
N VAL A 96 -3.43 -0.17 4.51
CA VAL A 96 -4.58 0.44 5.15
C VAL A 96 -4.91 -0.02 6.58
N PRO A 97 -4.48 -1.17 7.12
CA PRO A 97 -4.92 -1.57 8.45
C PRO A 97 -4.64 -0.52 9.54
N PHE A 98 -3.55 0.25 9.45
CA PHE A 98 -3.14 1.16 10.52
C PHE A 98 -2.96 2.64 10.15
N MET A 99 -2.87 2.98 8.85
CA MET A 99 -2.66 4.38 8.42
C MET A 99 -3.96 5.19 8.30
N ILE A 100 -5.09 4.52 8.01
CA ILE A 100 -6.40 5.19 7.89
C ILE A 100 -7.32 4.92 9.09
N GLY A 101 -6.76 4.31 10.15
CA GLY A 101 -7.49 4.02 11.37
C GLY A 101 -8.65 3.04 11.21
N GLU A 102 -8.55 2.08 10.28
CA GLU A 102 -9.57 1.05 10.05
C GLU A 102 -9.87 0.26 11.33
N GLU A 103 -8.83 -0.07 12.12
CA GLU A 103 -8.96 -0.71 13.45
C GLU A 103 -9.93 0.04 14.38
N ASN A 104 -9.94 1.38 14.32
CA ASN A 104 -10.77 2.22 15.18
C ASN A 104 -12.07 2.68 14.50
N ASN A 105 -12.10 2.66 13.15
CA ASN A 105 -13.20 3.16 12.33
C ASN A 105 -13.41 2.24 11.13
N PRO A 106 -14.16 1.13 11.29
CA PRO A 106 -14.43 0.20 10.21
C PRO A 106 -15.10 0.88 9.01
N GLY A 107 -14.68 0.51 7.80
CA GLY A 107 -15.19 1.02 6.53
C GLY A 107 -14.43 2.24 5.98
N ASN A 108 -13.36 2.67 6.63
CA ASN A 108 -12.46 3.70 6.08
C ASN A 108 -11.74 3.17 4.83
N MET A 109 -11.43 1.87 4.78
CA MET A 109 -10.85 1.22 3.62
C MET A 109 -11.76 1.34 2.40
N ASP A 110 -13.04 1.01 2.55
CA ASP A 110 -14.01 1.08 1.47
C ASP A 110 -14.25 2.52 1.01
N LYS A 111 -14.22 3.47 1.95
CA LYS A 111 -14.31 4.91 1.62
C LYS A 111 -13.11 5.33 0.78
N LYS A 112 -11.89 4.95 1.18
CA LYS A 112 -10.67 5.26 0.43
C LYS A 112 -10.75 4.67 -0.98
N LEU A 113 -11.05 3.38 -1.11
CA LEU A 113 -11.10 2.69 -2.41
C LEU A 113 -12.15 3.32 -3.33
N ARG A 114 -13.36 3.58 -2.83
CA ARG A 114 -14.42 4.23 -3.60
C ARG A 114 -14.04 5.64 -4.04
N SER A 115 -13.40 6.41 -3.17
CA SER A 115 -12.97 7.79 -3.49
C SER A 115 -11.90 7.82 -4.58
N GLU A 116 -10.92 6.91 -4.55
CA GLU A 116 -9.87 6.82 -5.58
C GLU A 116 -10.46 6.38 -6.92
N ALA A 117 -11.32 5.36 -6.94
CA ALA A 117 -12.00 4.93 -8.16
C ALA A 117 -12.88 6.05 -8.77
N ALA A 118 -13.67 6.74 -7.94
CA ALA A 118 -14.50 7.87 -8.38
C ALA A 118 -13.64 9.00 -8.96
N THR A 119 -12.48 9.27 -8.37
CA THR A 119 -11.53 10.29 -8.86
C THR A 119 -10.99 9.92 -10.24
N TYR A 120 -10.54 8.67 -10.43
CA TYR A 120 -10.05 8.24 -11.75
C TYR A 120 -11.15 8.28 -12.82
N ILE A 121 -12.38 7.86 -12.50
CA ILE A 121 -13.53 7.97 -13.41
C ILE A 121 -13.81 9.43 -13.75
N TRP A 122 -13.74 10.34 -12.77
CA TRP A 122 -13.98 11.75 -13.00
C TRP A 122 -12.91 12.37 -13.90
N ILE A 123 -11.62 12.09 -13.64
CA ILE A 123 -10.50 12.57 -14.46
C ILE A 123 -10.61 12.03 -15.89
N HIS A 124 -10.92 10.73 -16.03
CA HIS A 124 -11.11 10.11 -17.35
C HIS A 124 -12.18 10.83 -18.19
N LYS A 125 -13.27 11.27 -17.55
CA LYS A 125 -14.39 11.94 -18.21
C LYS A 125 -14.14 13.42 -18.52
N HIS A 126 -13.47 14.15 -17.62
CA HIS A 126 -13.36 15.61 -17.71
C HIS A 126 -11.98 16.11 -18.16
N CYS A 127 -10.94 15.30 -17.99
CA CYS A 127 -9.55 15.68 -18.24
C CYS A 127 -8.85 14.61 -19.10
N PRO A 128 -9.29 14.35 -20.34
CA PRO A 128 -8.75 13.26 -21.17
C PRO A 128 -7.26 13.44 -21.55
N SER A 129 -6.73 14.66 -21.45
CA SER A 129 -5.31 14.94 -21.66
C SER A 129 -4.43 14.55 -20.48
N VAL A 130 -5.00 14.29 -19.29
CA VAL A 130 -4.26 13.88 -18.11
C VAL A 130 -4.06 12.37 -18.17
N PRO A 131 -2.81 11.87 -18.24
CA PRO A 131 -2.56 10.44 -18.24
C PRO A 131 -2.96 9.85 -16.88
N ILE A 132 -3.78 8.82 -16.91
CA ILE A 132 -4.17 8.04 -15.72
C ILE A 132 -3.88 6.56 -15.96
N PRO A 133 -3.66 5.76 -14.89
CA PRO A 133 -3.57 4.31 -15.02
C PRO A 133 -4.85 3.73 -15.63
N SER A 134 -4.70 2.68 -16.44
CA SER A 134 -5.83 1.83 -16.82
C SER A 134 -6.20 0.96 -15.62
N LEU A 135 -7.43 1.11 -15.13
CA LEU A 135 -7.99 0.34 -14.02
C LEU A 135 -8.78 -0.87 -14.51
#